data_AF-A0A496XFQ8-F1
#
_entry.id   AF-A0A496XFQ8-F1
#
_cell.length_a   1.000
_cell.length_b   1.000
_cell.length_c   1.000
_cell.angle_alpha   90.00
_cell.angle_beta   90.00
_cell.angle_gamma   90.00
#
_symmetry.space_group_name_H-M   'P 1'
#
loop_
_entity.id
_entity.type
_entity.pdbx_description
1 polymer ?
#
loop_
_entity_poly.entity_id
_entity_poly.type
_entity_poly.pdbx_seq_one_letter_code
_entity_poly.pdbx_strand_id
1 'polypeptide(L)'
;KKRFDINLEVYLQPQDKNPTLISQSNFKHMYWNMSQQLAHHTINGCNILGGDMMGSGTISGPTPDSFGSMLELSWAGSKSITLDDGSERKFIQDGDTVVMKGWSQNENVRIGFGEVSNKILPADF
;
A
#
# COMPACT_ATOMS: atom_id res chain seq x y z
N LYS A 1 -6.05 -22.46 2.91
CA LYS A 1 -7.01 -21.65 2.10
C LYS A 1 -7.72 -20.61 2.99
N LYS A 2 -7.05 -19.50 3.35
CA LYS A 2 -7.62 -18.39 4.15
C LYS A 2 -6.99 -17.04 3.76
N ARG A 3 -6.73 -16.82 2.47
CA ARG A 3 -6.16 -15.56 1.97
C ARG A 3 -7.16 -14.94 1.01
N PHE A 4 -7.29 -13.63 1.05
CA PHE A 4 -8.19 -12.88 0.18
C PHE A 4 -7.40 -12.42 -1.05
N ASP A 5 -7.97 -12.65 -2.24
CA ASP A 5 -7.40 -12.16 -3.49
C ASP A 5 -7.86 -10.71 -3.70
N ILE A 6 -7.03 -9.77 -3.25
CA ILE A 6 -7.30 -8.33 -3.32
C ILE A 6 -6.12 -7.71 -4.05
N ASN A 7 -6.35 -7.25 -5.27
CA ASN A 7 -5.39 -6.48 -6.03
C ASN A 7 -5.23 -5.11 -5.38
N LEU A 8 -3.99 -4.67 -5.24
CA LEU A 8 -3.62 -3.42 -4.59
C LEU A 8 -2.73 -2.62 -5.52
N GLU A 9 -3.04 -1.35 -5.67
CA GLU A 9 -2.24 -0.42 -6.47
C GLU A 9 -1.91 0.83 -5.65
N VAL A 10 -0.68 1.31 -5.81
CA VAL A 10 -0.21 2.57 -5.23
C VAL A 10 0.30 3.46 -6.35
N TYR A 11 -0.24 4.67 -6.41
CA TYR A 11 0.19 5.71 -7.33
C TYR A 11 0.86 6.85 -6.57
N LEU A 12 1.84 7.48 -7.22
CA LEU A 12 2.44 8.73 -6.78
C LEU A 12 2.16 9.81 -7.82
N GLN A 13 1.56 10.91 -7.36
CA GLN A 13 1.19 12.04 -8.21
C GLN A 13 1.95 13.28 -7.77
N PRO A 14 2.92 13.78 -8.56
CA PRO A 14 3.52 15.08 -8.32
C PRO A 14 2.47 16.20 -8.41
N GLN A 15 2.74 17.32 -7.75
CA GLN A 15 1.86 18.48 -7.79
C GLN A 15 1.54 18.89 -9.24
N ASP A 16 0.23 18.99 -9.53
CA ASP A 16 -0.31 19.40 -10.84
C ASP A 16 0.14 18.51 -12.02
N LYS A 17 0.51 17.24 -11.75
CA LYS A 17 0.86 16.21 -12.74
C LYS A 17 -0.11 15.03 -12.70
N ASN A 18 0.03 14.13 -13.67
CA ASN A 18 -0.69 12.86 -13.70
C ASN A 18 -0.07 11.85 -12.69
N PRO A 19 -0.87 10.96 -12.10
CA PRO A 19 -0.38 9.91 -11.21
C PRO A 19 0.39 8.83 -11.98
N THR A 20 1.53 8.39 -11.43
CA THR A 20 2.27 7.21 -11.91
C THR A 20 2.06 6.02 -10.99
N LEU A 21 1.79 4.85 -11.58
CA LEU A 21 1.69 3.59 -10.82
C LEU A 21 3.09 3.18 -10.36
N ILE A 22 3.32 3.17 -9.05
CA ILE A 22 4.64 2.85 -8.46
C ILE A 22 4.69 1.49 -7.78
N SER A 23 3.53 0.88 -7.49
CA SER A 23 3.45 -0.47 -6.93
C SER A 23 2.13 -1.15 -7.30
N GLN A 24 2.21 -2.40 -7.75
CA GLN A 24 1.07 -3.29 -7.95
C GLN A 24 1.31 -4.61 -7.22
N SER A 25 0.52 -4.88 -6.18
CA SER A 25 0.69 -6.03 -5.30
C SER A 25 -0.64 -6.72 -5.03
N ASN A 26 -0.64 -7.68 -4.11
CA ASN A 26 -1.85 -8.40 -3.74
C ASN A 26 -1.83 -8.85 -2.27
N PHE A 27 -2.96 -8.67 -1.57
CA PHE A 27 -3.11 -9.07 -0.17
C PHE A 27 -2.88 -10.57 0.06
N LYS A 28 -3.02 -11.41 -0.97
CA LYS A 28 -2.76 -12.86 -0.88
C LYS A 28 -1.31 -13.22 -0.57
N HIS A 29 -0.37 -12.28 -0.74
CA HIS A 29 1.04 -12.48 -0.41
C HIS A 29 1.30 -12.47 1.10
N MET A 30 0.37 -11.97 1.92
CA MET A 30 0.51 -11.99 3.39
C MET A 30 0.81 -13.40 3.92
N TYR A 31 1.91 -13.51 4.66
CA TYR A 31 2.35 -14.77 5.26
C TYR A 31 1.40 -15.22 6.38
N TRP A 32 1.08 -14.30 7.29
CA TRP A 32 0.10 -14.46 8.35
C TRP A 32 -1.28 -13.98 7.90
N ASN A 33 -2.32 -14.79 8.08
CA ASN A 33 -3.69 -14.37 7.80
C ASN A 33 -4.31 -13.61 8.99
N MET A 34 -5.40 -12.88 8.74
CA MET A 34 -6.09 -12.07 9.75
C MET A 34 -6.55 -12.90 10.97
N SER A 35 -6.97 -14.15 10.78
CA SER A 35 -7.34 -15.02 11.92
C SER A 35 -6.15 -15.35 12.82
N GLN A 36 -4.96 -15.54 12.24
CA GLN A 36 -3.74 -15.79 13.01
C GLN A 36 -3.27 -14.52 13.74
N GLN A 37 -3.33 -13.37 13.06
CA GLN A 37 -2.99 -12.07 13.67
C GLN A 37 -3.86 -11.80 14.89
N LEU A 38 -5.18 -11.96 14.76
CA LEU A 38 -6.12 -11.78 15.87
C LEU A 38 -5.87 -12.78 17.00
N ALA A 39 -5.75 -14.07 16.68
CA ALA A 39 -5.50 -15.11 17.68
C ALA A 39 -4.22 -14.84 18.49
N HIS A 40 -3.15 -14.41 17.80
CA HIS A 40 -1.89 -14.05 18.45
C HIS A 40 -2.03 -12.78 19.30
N HIS A 41 -2.73 -11.75 18.82
CA HIS A 41 -2.97 -10.53 19.58
C HIS A 41 -3.70 -10.81 20.91
N THR A 42 -4.64 -11.74 20.92
CA THR A 42 -5.46 -12.04 22.11
C THR A 42 -4.89 -13.13 23.03
N ILE A 43 -3.78 -13.77 22.67
CA ILE A 43 -3.32 -14.99 23.36
C ILE A 43 -2.96 -14.78 24.83
N ASN A 44 -2.57 -13.56 25.21
CA ASN A 44 -2.20 -13.19 26.59
C ASN A 44 -3.32 -12.49 27.37
N GLY A 45 -4.56 -12.47 26.83
CA GLY A 45 -5.71 -11.83 27.47
C GLY A 45 -5.96 -10.38 27.05
N CYS A 46 -5.26 -9.85 26.04
CA CYS A 46 -5.62 -8.56 25.44
C CYS A 46 -7.07 -8.60 24.91
N ASN A 47 -7.90 -7.66 25.35
CA ASN A 47 -9.30 -7.56 24.95
C ASN A 47 -9.45 -6.76 23.64
N ILE A 48 -10.44 -7.14 22.82
CA ILE A 48 -10.79 -6.45 21.57
C ILE A 48 -12.15 -5.79 21.71
N LEU A 49 -12.26 -4.56 21.23
CA LEU A 49 -13.47 -3.75 21.28
C LEU A 49 -14.06 -3.57 19.88
N GLY A 50 -15.36 -3.26 19.84
CA GLY A 50 -16.03 -2.89 18.60
C GLY A 50 -15.43 -1.60 18.05
N GLY A 51 -14.91 -1.65 16.82
CA GLY A 51 -14.27 -0.52 16.15
C GLY A 51 -12.74 -0.55 16.14
N ASP A 52 -12.11 -1.52 16.82
CA ASP A 52 -10.66 -1.69 16.76
C ASP A 52 -10.18 -1.92 15.32
N MET A 53 -9.11 -1.22 14.93
CA MET A 53 -8.46 -1.36 13.63
C MET A 53 -7.14 -2.13 13.77
N MET A 54 -6.92 -3.13 12.91
CA MET A 54 -5.68 -3.90 12.88
C MET A 54 -5.00 -3.79 11.52
N GLY A 55 -3.78 -3.26 11.51
CA GLY A 55 -2.96 -3.17 10.31
C GLY A 55 -2.39 -4.54 9.92
N SER A 56 -2.33 -4.82 8.62
CA SER A 56 -1.67 -6.02 8.10
C SER A 56 -0.15 -6.00 8.26
N GLY A 57 0.43 -4.79 8.34
CA GLY A 57 1.81 -4.52 7.97
C GLY A 57 1.92 -4.18 6.47
N THR A 58 3.09 -3.67 6.06
CA THR A 58 3.40 -3.36 4.66
C THR A 58 3.25 -4.60 3.78
N ILE A 59 2.56 -4.48 2.65
CA ILE A 59 2.26 -5.59 1.74
C ILE A 59 3.22 -5.54 0.56
N SER A 60 4.21 -6.41 0.57
CA SER A 60 5.17 -6.58 -0.53
C SER A 60 4.97 -7.94 -1.18
N GLY A 61 4.86 -7.93 -2.51
CA GLY A 61 4.83 -9.14 -3.32
C GLY A 61 6.24 -9.63 -3.66
N PRO A 62 6.35 -10.69 -4.49
CA PRO A 62 7.63 -11.32 -4.81
C PRO A 62 8.47 -10.54 -5.83
N THR A 63 7.91 -9.55 -6.52
CA THR A 63 8.58 -8.79 -7.59
C THR A 63 8.85 -7.34 -7.16
N PRO A 64 9.91 -6.68 -7.65
CA PRO A 64 10.26 -5.32 -7.23
C PRO A 64 9.16 -4.27 -7.44
N ASP A 65 8.37 -4.40 -8.50
CA ASP A 65 7.20 -3.57 -8.82
C ASP A 65 5.98 -3.84 -7.91
N SER A 66 6.09 -4.78 -6.97
CA SER A 66 5.04 -5.14 -6.01
C SER A 66 5.42 -4.85 -4.56
N PHE A 67 6.53 -4.13 -4.34
CA PHE A 67 6.98 -3.73 -3.00
C PHE A 67 6.09 -2.62 -2.41
N GLY A 68 5.81 -2.70 -1.11
CA GLY A 68 4.78 -1.90 -0.45
C GLY A 68 5.26 -0.57 0.13
N SER A 69 6.53 -0.19 -0.06
CA SER A 69 7.07 1.08 0.45
C SER A 69 8.11 1.70 -0.48
N MET A 70 8.25 3.02 -0.40
CA MET A 70 9.32 3.72 -1.12
C MET A 70 10.71 3.30 -0.64
N LEU A 71 10.86 2.89 0.62
CA LEU A 71 12.09 2.33 1.16
C LEU A 71 12.53 1.09 0.37
N GLU A 72 11.60 0.18 0.09
CA GLU A 72 11.88 -1.04 -0.68
C GLU A 72 12.04 -0.74 -2.17
N LEU A 73 11.15 0.06 -2.77
CA LEU A 73 11.16 0.42 -4.19
C LEU A 73 12.45 1.15 -4.59
N SER A 74 12.90 2.10 -3.76
CA SER A 74 14.13 2.87 -3.98
C SER A 74 15.38 2.17 -3.42
N TRP A 75 15.23 1.02 -2.77
CA TRP A 75 16.31 0.31 -2.07
C TRP A 75 17.10 1.24 -1.13
N ALA A 76 16.41 1.79 -0.14
CA ALA A 76 16.95 2.80 0.78
C ALA A 76 17.56 4.02 0.05
N GLY A 77 16.94 4.44 -1.05
CA GLY A 77 17.39 5.56 -1.87
C GLY A 77 18.63 5.29 -2.70
N SER A 78 19.12 4.05 -2.79
CA SER A 78 20.22 3.70 -3.68
C SER A 78 19.78 3.59 -5.15
N LYS A 79 18.48 3.46 -5.40
CA LYS A 79 17.83 3.43 -6.71
C LYS A 79 16.78 4.53 -6.80
N SER A 80 16.57 5.06 -8.01
CA SER A 80 15.50 6.02 -8.30
C SER A 80 14.29 5.32 -8.89
N ILE A 81 13.10 5.83 -8.58
CA ILE A 81 11.83 5.50 -9.22
C ILE A 81 11.57 6.61 -10.24
N THR A 82 11.52 6.30 -11.53
CA THR A 82 11.19 7.25 -12.59
C THR A 82 9.68 7.35 -12.73
N LEU A 83 9.13 8.56 -12.66
CA LEU A 83 7.72 8.86 -12.85
C LEU A 83 7.41 9.11 -14.33
N ASP A 84 6.13 9.09 -14.71
CA ASP A 84 5.69 9.24 -16.11
C ASP A 84 6.02 10.62 -16.70
N ASP A 85 6.21 11.63 -15.85
CA ASP A 85 6.65 12.97 -16.26
C ASP A 85 8.18 13.08 -16.43
N GLY A 86 8.91 11.98 -16.21
CA GLY A 86 10.37 11.88 -16.28
C GLY A 86 11.08 12.33 -15.00
N SER A 87 10.36 12.84 -14.00
CA SER A 87 10.97 13.16 -12.69
C SER A 87 11.30 11.88 -11.91
N GLU A 88 12.23 11.98 -10.97
CA GLU A 88 12.63 10.84 -10.15
C GLU A 88 12.21 11.03 -8.69
N ARG A 89 11.98 9.90 -8.01
CA ARG A 89 11.78 9.84 -6.57
C ARG A 89 12.60 8.75 -5.92
N LYS A 90 13.02 9.02 -4.69
CA LYS A 90 13.57 8.02 -3.75
C LYS A 90 12.64 7.88 -2.56
N PHE A 91 12.17 9.02 -2.06
CA PHE A 91 11.12 9.16 -1.05
C PHE A 91 10.11 10.22 -1.53
N ILE A 92 9.00 10.34 -0.80
CA ILE A 92 7.95 11.31 -1.07
C ILE A 92 8.51 12.73 -0.87
N GLN A 93 8.08 13.67 -1.71
CA GLN A 93 8.42 15.10 -1.60
C GLN A 93 7.18 15.93 -1.27
N ASP A 94 7.39 17.14 -0.77
CA ASP A 94 6.31 18.10 -0.56
C ASP A 94 5.52 18.32 -1.85
N GLY A 95 4.20 18.33 -1.75
CA GLY A 95 3.30 18.47 -2.89
C GLY A 95 2.93 17.16 -3.59
N ASP A 96 3.66 16.06 -3.35
CA ASP A 96 3.27 14.75 -3.87
C ASP A 96 1.97 14.27 -3.21
N THR A 97 1.13 13.59 -3.99
CA THR A 97 -0.08 12.91 -3.51
C THR A 97 0.09 11.40 -3.66
N VAL A 98 -0.08 10.66 -2.57
CA VAL A 98 -0.09 9.18 -2.58
C VAL A 98 -1.52 8.71 -2.69
N VAL A 99 -1.80 7.84 -3.67
CA VAL A 99 -3.12 7.30 -3.95
C VAL A 99 -3.08 5.79 -3.88
N MET A 100 -3.88 5.17 -3.01
CA MET A 100 -3.99 3.71 -2.91
C MET A 100 -5.39 3.24 -3.33
N LYS A 101 -5.42 2.15 -4.09
CA LYS A 101 -6.64 1.52 -4.61
C LYS A 101 -6.59 0.03 -4.32
N GLY A 102 -7.76 -0.55 -4.04
CA GLY A 102 -7.87 -1.98 -3.76
C GLY A 102 -9.16 -2.56 -4.33
N TRP A 103 -9.10 -3.78 -4.88
CA TRP A 103 -10.30 -4.50 -5.32
C TRP A 103 -10.09 -6.00 -5.44
N SER A 104 -11.18 -6.75 -5.26
CA SER A 104 -11.30 -8.14 -5.68
C SER A 104 -12.11 -8.21 -6.98
N GLN A 105 -11.80 -9.15 -7.86
CA GLN A 105 -12.46 -9.32 -9.14
C GLN A 105 -12.60 -10.81 -9.44
N ASN A 106 -13.78 -11.22 -9.92
CA ASN A 106 -13.96 -12.48 -10.65
C ASN A 106 -14.37 -12.18 -12.11
N GLU A 107 -14.77 -13.18 -12.89
CA GLU A 107 -15.14 -12.96 -14.30
C GLU A 107 -16.28 -11.94 -14.51
N ASN A 108 -17.17 -11.77 -13.53
CA ASN A 108 -18.42 -11.04 -13.70
C ASN A 108 -18.53 -9.76 -12.83
N VAL A 109 -17.82 -9.70 -11.70
CA VAL A 109 -18.05 -8.68 -10.66
C VAL A 109 -16.74 -8.18 -10.07
N ARG A 110 -16.65 -6.84 -9.95
CA ARG A 110 -15.65 -6.12 -9.17
C ARG A 110 -16.22 -5.69 -7.82
N ILE A 111 -15.48 -5.96 -6.74
CA ILE A 111 -15.75 -5.39 -5.41
C ILE A 111 -14.55 -4.52 -5.03
N GLY A 112 -14.74 -3.20 -5.02
CA GLY A 112 -13.69 -2.22 -4.75
C GLY A 112 -13.75 -1.65 -3.33
N PHE A 113 -12.61 -1.19 -2.85
CA PHE A 113 -12.45 -0.46 -1.58
C PHE A 113 -12.56 1.07 -1.76
N GLY A 114 -12.76 1.54 -2.99
CA GLY A 114 -12.64 2.96 -3.33
C GLY A 114 -11.19 3.40 -3.44
N GLU A 115 -10.94 4.67 -3.12
CA GLU A 115 -9.64 5.31 -3.18
C GLU A 115 -9.33 5.95 -1.82
N VAL A 116 -8.08 5.83 -1.38
CA VAL A 116 -7.52 6.68 -0.32
C VAL A 116 -6.41 7.52 -0.94
N SER A 117 -6.52 8.84 -0.82
CA SER A 117 -5.64 9.82 -1.47
C SER A 117 -5.25 10.89 -0.46
N ASN A 118 -3.94 11.15 -0.31
CA ASN A 118 -3.43 12.17 0.60
C ASN A 118 -2.24 12.92 0.00
N LYS A 119 -2.30 14.26 0.05
CA LYS A 119 -1.22 15.16 -0.38
C LYS A 119 -0.30 15.47 0.79
N ILE A 120 1.00 15.38 0.56
CA ILE A 120 2.02 15.81 1.52
C ILE A 120 2.14 17.33 1.47
N LEU A 121 1.96 17.95 2.62
CA LEU A 121 2.22 19.37 2.82
C LEU A 121 3.64 19.58 3.34
N PRO A 122 4.26 20.73 3.04
CA PRO A 122 5.50 21.12 3.69
C PRO A 122 5.40 21.08 5.21
N ALA A 123 6.52 20.80 5.87
CA ALA A 123 6.60 20.90 7.32
C ALA A 123 6.37 22.35 7.79
N ASP A 124 5.78 22.49 8.98
CA ASP A 124 5.68 23.79 9.65
C ASP A 124 7.09 24.21 10.13
N PHE A 125 7.52 25.42 9.75
CA PHE A 125 8.79 26.03 10.18
C PHE A 125 8.53 27.25 11.08
#